data_AF-K1TIS4-F1
#
_entry.id   AF-K1TIS4-F1
#
_cell.length_a   1.000
_cell.length_b   1.000
_cell.length_c   1.000
_cell.angle_alpha   90.00
_cell.angle_beta   90.00
_cell.angle_gamma   90.00
#
_symmetry.space_group_name_H-M   'P 1'
#
loop_
_entity.id
_entity.type
_entity.pdbx_description
1 polymer ?
#
loop_
_entity_poly.entity_id
_entity_poly.type
_entity_poly.pdbx_seq_one_letter_code
_entity_poly.pdbx_strand_id
1 'polypeptide(L)' 'MIIELDMYQTLAIAVVVLMLGKFLRKKCSLLEKFCIPAPVVGGVLFAVFTCVCYVTGIVEFTFDDI' A
#
# COMPACT_ATOMS: atom_id res chain seq x y z
N MET A 1 -5.12 16.95 -6.37
CA MET A 1 -5.49 16.38 -7.69
C MET A 1 -6.13 15.03 -7.43
N ILE A 2 -7.33 14.79 -7.95
CA ILE A 2 -8.06 13.54 -7.71
C ILE A 2 -7.59 12.53 -8.78
N ILE A 3 -7.08 11.39 -8.35
CA ILE A 3 -6.71 10.28 -9.22
C ILE A 3 -7.75 9.19 -9.02
N GLU A 4 -8.55 8.95 -10.05
CA GLU A 4 -9.49 7.83 -10.09
C GLU A 4 -8.74 6.57 -10.54
N LEU A 5 -8.85 5.53 -9.71
CA LEU A 5 -8.24 4.23 -9.93
C LEU A 5 -9.33 3.22 -10.26
N ASP A 6 -9.29 2.71 -11.49
CA ASP A 6 -10.11 1.57 -11.92
C ASP A 6 -9.76 0.32 -11.08
N MET A 7 -10.70 -0.60 -10.89
CA MET A 7 -10.51 -1.90 -10.23
C MET A 7 -9.22 -2.60 -10.67
N TYR A 8 -8.91 -2.63 -11.97
CA TYR A 8 -7.68 -3.26 -12.47
C TYR A 8 -6.41 -2.54 -12.01
N GLN A 9 -6.44 -1.21 -11.96
CA GLN A 9 -5.31 -0.40 -11.48
C GLN A 9 -5.13 -0.55 -9.98
N THR A 10 -6.22 -0.56 -9.22
CA THR A 10 -6.24 -0.82 -7.78
C THR A 10 -5.65 -2.18 -7.45
N LEU A 11 -6.02 -3.23 -8.20
CA LEU A 11 -5.43 -4.56 -8.07
C LEU A 11 -3.94 -4.57 -8.43
N ALA A 12 -3.53 -3.89 -9.50
CA ALA A 12 -2.12 -3.80 -9.89
C ALA A 12 -1.29 -3.13 -8.78
N ILE A 13 -1.78 -2.03 -8.21
CA ILE A 13 -1.14 -1.35 -7.07
C ILE A 13 -1.09 -2.29 -5.85
N ALA A 14 -2.18 -3.00 -5.54
CA ALA A 14 -2.22 -3.95 -4.43
C ALA A 14 -1.15 -5.05 -4.57
N VAL A 15 -0.95 -5.59 -5.77
CA VAL A 15 0.10 -6.59 -6.04
C VAL A 15 1.50 -5.99 -5.88
N VAL A 16 1.74 -4.78 -6.41
CA VAL A 16 3.03 -4.07 -6.26
C VAL A 16 3.34 -3.80 -4.78
N VAL A 17 2.36 -3.32 -4.03
CA VAL A 17 2.46 -3.07 -2.58
C VAL A 17 2.71 -4.38 -1.82
N LEU A 18 2.09 -5.49 -2.21
CA LEU A 18 2.32 -6.80 -1.60
C LEU A 18 3.74 -7.31 -1.88
N MET A 19 4.26 -7.12 -3.10
CA MET A 19 5.65 -7.43 -3.44
C MET A 19 6.62 -6.57 -2.63
N LEU A 20 6.35 -5.27 -2.48
CA LEU A 20 7.13 -4.38 -1.61
C LEU A 20 7.07 -4.82 -0.15
N GLY A 21 5.90 -5.21 0.34
CA GLY A 21 5.71 -5.75 1.69
C GLY A 21 6.53 -7.02 1.94
N LYS A 22 6.61 -7.93 0.94
CA LYS A 22 7.50 -9.10 0.99
C LYS A 22 8.98 -8.71 1.04
N PHE A 23 9.39 -7.72 0.24
CA PHE A 23 10.77 -7.23 0.23
C PHE A 23 11.17 -6.57 1.55
N LEU A 24 10.31 -5.69 2.09
CA LEU A 24 10.54 -5.07 3.39
C LEU A 24 10.51 -6.08 4.53
N ARG A 25 9.63 -7.09 4.49
CA ARG A 25 9.63 -8.18 5.47
C ARG A 25 10.97 -8.91 5.48
N LYS A 26 11.58 -9.17 4.32
CA LYS A 26 12.91 -9.79 4.22
C LYS A 26 14.03 -8.89 4.76
N LYS A 27 13.87 -7.57 4.68
CA LYS A 27 14.85 -6.59 5.17
C LYS A 27 14.69 -6.28 6.68
N CYS A 28 13.47 -6.33 7.20
CA CYS A 28 13.15 -6.08 8.61
C CYS A 28 12.89 -7.41 9.34
N SER A 29 13.93 -7.99 9.94
CA SER A 29 13.83 -9.22 10.74
C SER A 29 12.85 -9.10 11.94
N LEU A 30 12.51 -7.88 12.35
CA LEU A 30 11.43 -7.61 13.33
C LEU A 30 10.06 -8.12 12.84
N LEU A 31 9.69 -7.87 11.58
CA LEU A 31 8.39 -8.29 11.03
C LEU A 31 8.26 -9.81 10.89
N GLU A 32 9.39 -10.47 10.61
CA GLU A 32 9.46 -11.93 10.59
C GLU A 32 9.35 -12.51 11.99
N LYS A 33 9.98 -11.89 12.99
CA LYS A 33 9.95 -12.30 14.40
C LYS A 33 8.56 -12.19 15.05
N PHE A 34 7.72 -11.26 14.58
CA PHE A 34 6.33 -11.10 15.03
C PHE A 34 5.31 -11.87 14.18
N CYS A 35 5.74 -12.73 13.27
CA CYS A 35 4.86 -13.48 12.35
C CYS A 35 3.89 -12.59 11.56
N ILE A 36 4.25 -11.33 11.28
CA ILE A 36 3.34 -10.40 10.58
C ILE A 36 3.28 -10.81 9.10
N PRO A 37 2.09 -11.15 8.57
CA PRO A 37 1.93 -11.52 7.17
C PRO A 37 2.39 -10.39 6.26
N ALA A 38 3.07 -10.72 5.15
CA ALA A 38 3.46 -9.73 4.14
C ALA A 38 2.31 -8.83 3.63
N PRO A 39 1.05 -9.32 3.49
CA PRO A 39 -0.10 -8.48 3.17
C PRO A 39 -0.33 -7.33 4.15
N VAL A 40 -0.18 -7.58 5.45
CA VAL A 40 -0.39 -6.56 6.50
C VAL A 40 0.68 -5.48 6.41
N VAL A 41 1.93 -5.88 6.19
CA VAL A 41 3.06 -4.96 6.00
C VAL A 41 2.82 -4.06 4.80
N GLY A 42 2.41 -4.65 3.67
CA GLY A 42 2.08 -3.89 2.46
C GLY A 42 0.94 -2.90 2.71
N GLY A 43 -0.14 -3.35 3.37
CA GLY A 43 -1.29 -2.51 3.70
C GLY A 43 -0.93 -1.31 4.58
N VAL A 44 -0.12 -1.51 5.63
CA VAL A 44 0.34 -0.41 6.49
C VAL A 44 1.23 0.57 5.71
N LEU A 45 2.11 0.06 4.85
CA LEU A 45 2.97 0.89 3.99
C LEU A 45 2.14 1.77 3.05
N PHE A 46 1.13 1.19 2.41
CA PHE A 46 0.22 1.90 1.52
C PHE A 46 -0.64 2.92 2.28
N ALA A 47 -1.18 2.55 3.45
CA ALA A 47 -1.97 3.46 4.28
C ALA A 47 -1.16 4.68 4.74
N VAL A 48 0.09 4.48 5.17
CA VAL A 48 0.99 5.59 5.54
C VAL A 48 1.30 6.46 4.33
N PHE A 49 1.61 5.85 3.18
CA PHE A 49 1.89 6.57 1.94
C PHE A 49 0.70 7.45 1.51
N THR A 50 -0.50 6.87 1.45
CA THR A 50 -1.73 7.58 1.09
C THR A 50 -2.07 8.67 2.10
N CYS A 51 -1.88 8.42 3.40
CA CYS A 51 -2.09 9.42 4.43
C CYS A 51 -1.15 10.64 4.26
N VAL A 52 0.13 10.41 3.97
CA VAL A 52 1.09 11.49 3.71
C VAL A 52 0.68 12.27 2.45
N CYS A 53 0.31 11.59 1.36
CA CYS A 53 -0.17 12.25 0.14
C CYS A 53 -1.42 13.10 0.38
N TYR A 54 -2.34 12.61 1.23
CA TYR A 54 -3.56 13.32 1.60
C TYR A 54 -3.27 14.56 2.44
N VAL A 55 -2.48 14.41 3.52
CA VAL A 55 -2.13 15.52 4.44
C VAL A 55 -1.32 16.61 3.74
N THR A 56 -0.48 16.23 2.77
CA THR A 56 0.29 17.20 1.95
C THR A 56 -0.53 17.83 0.82
N GLY A 57 -1.78 17.39 0.60
CA GLY A 57 -2.68 17.92 -0.44
C GLY A 57 -2.22 17.63 -1.87
N ILE A 58 -1.29 16.70 -2.07
CA ILE A 58 -0.66 16.42 -3.37
C ILE A 58 -1.65 15.62 -4.23
N VAL A 59 -2.11 14.47 -3.71
CA VAL A 59 -2.93 13.50 -4.43
C VAL A 59 -3.98 12.93 -3.49
N GLU A 60 -5.21 12.86 -3.99
CA GLU A 60 -6.33 12.16 -3.37
C GLU A 60 -6.67 10.98 -4.27
N PHE A 61 -6.62 9.76 -3.72
CA PHE A 61 -6.92 8.54 -4.45
C PHE A 61 -8.41 8.22 -4.28
N THR A 62 -9.15 8.22 -5.38
CA THR A 62 -10.51 7.69 -5.44
C THR A 62 -10.43 6.30 -6.04
N PHE A 63 -10.95 5.31 -5.34
CA PHE A 63 -11.07 3.95 -5.84
C PHE A 63 -12.46 3.83 -6.45
N ASP A 64 -12.52 3.51 -7.74
CA ASP A 64 -13.79 3.35 -8.44
C ASP A 64 -14.31 1.93 -8.17
N ASP A 65 -15.36 1.85 -7.36
CA ASP A 65 -16.08 0.61 -7.04
C ASP A 65 -17.32 0.56 -7.95
N ILE A 66 -17.32 -0.33 -8.95
CA ILE A 66 -18.51 -0.66 -9.76
C ILE A 66 -19.60 -1.27 -8.88
#